data_AF-A0A483AI20-F1
#
_entry.id   AF-A0A483AI20-F1
#
_cell.length_a   1.000
_cell.length_b   1.000
_cell.length_c   1.000
_cell.angle_alpha   90.00
_cell.angle_beta   90.00
_cell.angle_gamma   90.00
#
_symmetry.space_group_name_H-M   'P 1'
#
loop_
_entity.id
_entity.type
_entity.pdbx_description
1 polymer ?
#
loop_
_entity_poly.entity_id
_entity_poly.type
_entity_poly.pdbx_seq_one_letter_code
_entity_poly.pdbx_strand_id
1 'polypeptide(L)'
;MDNQNKICSVDDCNREVFTELSQNKCVLHCEKLINIDRSHDSYRLLGRDFFTEFKKYIKNKNNYTLFETEGIHFPWVDPRDEERYGYVKFFKRKVYFNGCHFYTSLYKQYFSVNYVEFYGCVFYTDYFIIGIDKEIYHRCDFKQQFSTLLMENITPSLEVYTCTFQKEVIFDDALIKSNIFIVSDSKKQSIFHDKLKFNNCIFDNPQELFLDSNSQDLSIELNGCQFRKKFKIRSIEAEGGYIEQQKNKVTLESLQIIDCTAEDGAYLRFGFLNIKNFVLQNLRLPQNAELNIGDCRFKRFRLSNFRNIGKFKLYKTNILENEKGQSFQIDNTSIGDADFQGINLLSFDAVKLFDNIFHNLKYTNIIWKNLVEVGEITSDKNRLEKQQDTYRTLKNVTQANSDYPQAIEFYAREMKNYKDLVKSNKNDYSLSDRITLWFNNWTNDFGLNWWKPLLILLVLTLLFYLLLLWSLDMPILNSDHWQYIIQFLNPIHKFDWVIGFLPNLINVIFKVFEGLLIYQIIQAFRKYTRKL
;
A
#
# COMPACT_ATOMS: atom_id res chain seq x y z
N MET A 1 16.46 -40.47 16.80
CA MET A 1 17.46 -41.41 16.26
C MET A 1 17.79 -40.97 14.84
N ASP A 2 18.44 -39.82 14.63
CA ASP A 2 19.81 -39.41 15.04
C ASP A 2 20.91 -39.82 14.05
N ASN A 3 20.79 -39.40 12.78
CA ASN A 3 21.96 -39.18 11.94
C ASN A 3 22.49 -37.76 12.19
N GLN A 4 23.22 -37.61 13.29
CA GLN A 4 23.85 -36.37 13.70
C GLN A 4 25.26 -36.26 13.10
N ASN A 5 25.50 -35.32 12.17
CA ASN A 5 26.80 -35.05 11.53
C ASN A 5 27.98 -35.12 12.52
N LYS A 6 28.67 -36.27 12.65
CA LYS A 6 29.79 -36.44 13.58
C LYS A 6 31.02 -35.73 13.03
N ILE A 7 31.77 -35.11 13.93
CA ILE A 7 33.03 -34.41 13.66
C ILE A 7 33.82 -34.42 14.98
N CYS A 8 35.15 -34.48 14.91
CA CYS A 8 36.00 -35.27 15.81
C CYS A 8 36.76 -34.47 16.88
N SER A 9 37.12 -35.12 18.01
CA SER A 9 38.04 -34.55 19.00
C SER A 9 39.51 -34.75 18.61
N VAL A 10 40.44 -34.13 19.34
CA VAL A 10 41.89 -34.26 19.06
C VAL A 10 42.40 -35.69 19.33
N ASP A 11 41.94 -36.37 20.38
CA ASP A 11 42.35 -37.77 20.61
C ASP A 11 41.66 -38.75 19.64
N ASP A 12 40.48 -38.41 19.09
CA ASP A 12 39.86 -39.18 18.00
C ASP A 12 40.50 -38.89 16.62
N CYS A 13 41.11 -37.71 16.45
CA CYS A 13 42.01 -37.42 15.34
C CYS A 13 43.38 -38.12 15.49
N ASN A 14 43.71 -38.62 16.69
CA ASN A 14 44.94 -39.36 16.98
C ASN A 14 44.71 -40.89 17.16
N ARG A 15 43.45 -41.37 17.22
CA ARG A 15 43.10 -42.78 17.50
C ARG A 15 41.83 -43.21 16.76
N GLU A 16 41.93 -44.28 15.97
CA GLU A 16 40.91 -44.72 15.00
C GLU A 16 39.69 -45.48 15.61
N VAL A 17 39.01 -44.94 16.63
CA VAL A 17 37.88 -45.66 17.27
C VAL A 17 36.63 -44.78 17.48
N PHE A 18 35.61 -44.97 16.64
CA PHE A 18 34.29 -44.39 16.84
C PHE A 18 33.15 -45.39 16.61
N THR A 19 32.68 -46.02 17.68
CA THR A 19 31.38 -46.71 17.74
C THR A 19 30.56 -46.16 18.91
N GLU A 20 29.29 -45.86 18.63
CA GLU A 20 28.19 -45.75 19.63
C GLU A 20 28.37 -44.78 20.81
N LEU A 21 28.27 -43.45 20.55
CA LEU A 21 27.43 -42.52 21.32
C LEU A 21 27.38 -41.10 20.69
N SER A 22 26.55 -40.22 21.25
CA SER A 22 26.04 -38.97 20.66
C SER A 22 26.61 -37.67 21.26
N GLN A 23 26.19 -36.53 20.68
CA GLN A 23 26.46 -35.12 21.04
C GLN A 23 27.73 -34.47 20.43
N ASN A 24 27.50 -33.39 19.67
CA ASN A 24 28.38 -32.24 19.36
C ASN A 24 29.90 -32.53 19.16
N LYS A 25 30.34 -33.13 18.04
CA LYS A 25 30.48 -32.49 16.70
C LYS A 25 31.47 -31.30 16.67
N CYS A 26 32.74 -31.53 16.31
CA CYS A 26 33.82 -30.52 16.36
C CYS A 26 34.84 -30.57 15.17
N VAL A 27 35.18 -29.42 14.56
CA VAL A 27 36.31 -29.19 13.61
C VAL A 27 36.33 -27.67 13.24
N LEU A 28 37.40 -26.86 13.19
CA LEU A 28 38.89 -26.97 13.24
C LEU A 28 39.59 -27.18 11.88
N HIS A 29 40.83 -26.75 11.62
CA HIS A 29 41.89 -26.23 12.51
C HIS A 29 42.69 -25.05 11.89
N CYS A 30 43.97 -24.86 12.24
CA CYS A 30 44.75 -23.61 12.03
C CYS A 30 45.83 -23.69 10.94
N GLU A 31 46.28 -22.52 10.45
CA GLU A 31 47.46 -22.36 9.61
C GLU A 31 48.80 -22.52 10.37
N LYS A 32 49.89 -22.82 9.62
CA LYS A 32 51.24 -23.12 10.13
C LYS A 32 52.19 -21.94 9.93
N LEU A 33 52.71 -21.37 11.03
CA LEU A 33 53.86 -20.46 10.95
C LEU A 33 55.12 -21.21 10.48
N ILE A 34 55.72 -20.75 9.38
CA ILE A 34 57.08 -21.15 9.00
C ILE A 34 58.05 -20.31 9.83
N ASN A 35 58.57 -20.89 10.92
CA ASN A 35 59.85 -20.45 11.45
C ASN A 35 60.62 -21.63 12.05
N ILE A 36 61.88 -21.78 11.67
CA ILE A 36 62.71 -22.92 12.07
C ILE A 36 63.54 -22.52 13.30
N ASP A 37 62.98 -22.65 14.49
CA ASP A 37 63.67 -23.34 15.59
C ASP A 37 62.74 -23.72 16.77
N ARG A 38 63.11 -24.80 17.49
CA ARG A 38 62.66 -25.17 18.86
C ARG A 38 61.17 -25.45 19.11
N SER A 39 60.77 -26.65 18.71
CA SER A 39 60.04 -27.63 19.54
C SER A 39 59.34 -27.14 20.83
N HIS A 40 58.05 -26.84 20.75
CA HIS A 40 56.99 -27.50 21.55
C HIS A 40 55.61 -26.98 21.12
N ASP A 41 55.12 -27.47 19.99
CA ASP A 41 53.78 -27.11 19.50
C ASP A 41 52.69 -27.71 20.40
N SER A 42 51.71 -26.90 20.78
CA SER A 42 50.53 -27.33 21.55
C SER A 42 49.26 -26.85 20.87
N TYR A 43 48.49 -27.81 20.36
CA TYR A 43 47.24 -27.55 19.64
C TYR A 43 46.13 -27.10 20.61
N ARG A 44 45.40 -26.04 20.25
CA ARG A 44 44.25 -25.52 21.02
C ARG A 44 43.00 -25.47 20.15
N LEU A 45 41.93 -26.12 20.58
CA LEU A 45 40.61 -26.02 19.93
C LEU A 45 40.08 -24.59 20.07
N LEU A 46 39.58 -24.01 18.98
CA LEU A 46 39.04 -22.64 18.95
C LEU A 46 37.52 -22.58 18.64
N GLY A 47 36.74 -23.44 19.29
CA GLY A 47 35.30 -23.25 19.48
C GLY A 47 35.00 -22.88 20.94
N ARG A 48 33.93 -22.11 21.21
CA ARG A 48 33.42 -21.61 22.53
C ARG A 48 34.46 -21.03 23.50
N ASP A 49 35.41 -21.83 23.95
CA ASP A 49 36.66 -21.43 24.59
C ASP A 49 37.48 -20.44 23.75
N PHE A 50 37.34 -20.40 22.42
CA PHE A 50 37.85 -19.27 21.63
C PHE A 50 37.32 -17.94 22.17
N PHE A 51 36.01 -17.78 22.31
CA PHE A 51 35.42 -16.54 22.83
C PHE A 51 35.74 -16.33 24.32
N THR A 52 35.98 -17.39 25.10
CA THR A 52 36.42 -17.29 26.49
C THR A 52 37.88 -16.81 26.61
N GLU A 53 38.82 -17.41 25.89
CA GLU A 53 40.24 -17.01 25.83
C GLU A 53 40.39 -15.64 25.16
N PHE A 54 39.62 -15.35 24.11
CA PHE A 54 39.51 -14.03 23.48
C PHE A 54 39.08 -12.95 24.49
N LYS A 55 38.06 -13.24 25.30
CA LYS A 55 37.57 -12.34 26.35
C LYS A 55 38.60 -12.15 27.47
N LYS A 56 39.37 -13.19 27.84
CA LYS A 56 40.54 -13.06 28.74
C LYS A 56 41.67 -12.22 28.11
N TYR A 57 41.99 -12.46 26.83
CA TYR A 57 43.07 -11.80 26.10
C TYR A 57 42.82 -10.30 25.92
N ILE A 58 41.62 -9.91 25.48
CA ILE A 58 41.21 -8.49 25.43
C ILE A 58 41.26 -7.86 26.84
N LYS A 59 40.77 -8.56 27.87
CA LYS A 59 40.77 -8.05 29.25
C LYS A 59 42.18 -7.84 29.82
N ASN A 60 43.18 -8.58 29.33
CA ASN A 60 44.56 -8.49 29.80
C ASN A 60 45.43 -7.49 28.99
N LYS A 61 45.13 -7.21 27.72
CA LYS A 61 45.88 -6.23 26.89
C LYS A 61 45.29 -4.82 26.92
N ASN A 62 45.61 -4.08 27.98
CA ASN A 62 45.23 -2.65 28.12
C ASN A 62 45.94 -1.70 27.14
N ASN A 63 47.00 -2.13 26.43
CA ASN A 63 47.87 -1.26 25.63
C ASN A 63 47.86 -1.53 24.13
N TYR A 64 48.01 -0.43 23.39
CA TYR A 64 47.88 -0.27 21.94
C TYR A 64 48.68 -1.28 21.11
N THR A 65 48.03 -2.36 20.69
CA THR A 65 48.51 -3.23 19.60
C THR A 65 47.37 -3.46 18.61
N LEU A 66 47.60 -3.12 17.35
CA LEU A 66 46.81 -3.68 16.24
C LEU A 66 47.12 -5.17 16.23
N PHE A 67 46.09 -6.01 16.39
CA PHE A 67 46.24 -7.45 16.29
C PHE A 67 45.47 -7.91 15.05
N GLU A 68 46.23 -8.37 14.06
CA GLU A 68 45.76 -8.90 12.79
C GLU A 68 46.02 -10.40 12.82
N THR A 69 44.94 -11.18 12.74
CA THR A 69 44.99 -12.63 12.67
C THR A 69 44.46 -13.07 11.31
N GLU A 70 45.40 -13.34 10.41
CA GLU A 70 45.18 -14.14 9.21
C GLU A 70 44.98 -15.62 9.62
N GLY A 71 44.37 -16.44 8.77
CA GLY A 71 44.20 -17.88 9.03
C GLY A 71 43.20 -18.26 10.14
N ILE A 72 42.18 -17.43 10.45
CA ILE A 72 41.06 -17.86 11.29
C ILE A 72 40.03 -18.59 10.43
N HIS A 73 40.20 -19.92 10.32
CA HIS A 73 39.29 -20.79 9.58
C HIS A 73 37.99 -21.05 10.36
N PHE A 74 36.87 -20.90 9.66
CA PHE A 74 35.55 -21.38 10.08
C PHE A 74 35.05 -22.35 9.00
N PRO A 75 35.38 -23.65 9.08
CA PRO A 75 35.23 -24.56 7.94
C PRO A 75 33.85 -25.22 7.83
N TRP A 76 33.48 -25.55 6.60
CA TRP A 76 32.55 -26.64 6.25
C TRP A 76 33.12 -27.58 5.16
N VAL A 77 34.30 -27.21 4.63
CA VAL A 77 35.08 -27.90 3.60
C VAL A 77 36.55 -27.82 4.05
N ASP A 78 37.39 -28.70 3.52
CA ASP A 78 38.81 -28.78 3.86
C ASP A 78 39.56 -27.47 3.53
N PRO A 79 40.33 -26.89 4.47
CA PRO A 79 41.07 -25.64 4.22
C PRO A 79 42.21 -25.78 3.20
N ARG A 80 42.50 -26.98 2.69
CA ARG A 80 43.54 -27.23 1.67
C ARG A 80 43.11 -26.89 0.23
N ASP A 81 41.82 -26.74 -0.04
CA ASP A 81 41.29 -26.66 -1.42
C ASP A 81 40.97 -25.23 -1.92
N GLU A 82 41.02 -24.19 -1.07
CA GLU A 82 40.84 -22.78 -1.49
C GLU A 82 41.86 -21.82 -0.86
N GLU A 83 42.64 -21.10 -1.70
CA GLU A 83 43.69 -20.14 -1.30
C GLU A 83 43.17 -18.81 -0.68
N ARG A 84 41.93 -18.77 -0.16
CA ARG A 84 41.24 -17.51 0.20
C ARG A 84 40.72 -17.50 1.63
N TYR A 85 41.63 -17.30 2.58
CA TYR A 85 41.28 -17.20 3.99
C TYR A 85 40.72 -15.83 4.37
N GLY A 86 39.72 -15.84 5.26
CA GLY A 86 39.29 -14.65 5.98
C GLY A 86 40.27 -14.28 7.10
N TYR A 87 40.21 -13.03 7.55
CA TYR A 87 41.02 -12.51 8.65
C TYR A 87 40.19 -11.67 9.62
N VAL A 88 40.71 -11.49 10.83
CA VAL A 88 40.09 -10.64 11.87
C VAL A 88 41.09 -9.62 12.37
N LYS A 89 40.67 -8.35 12.46
CA LYS A 89 41.47 -7.24 13.00
C LYS A 89 40.84 -6.66 14.26
N PHE A 90 41.66 -6.52 15.30
CA PHE A 90 41.25 -6.02 16.60
C PHE A 90 41.82 -4.62 16.85
N PHE A 91 40.92 -3.68 17.14
CA PHE A 91 41.21 -2.29 17.49
C PHE A 91 40.59 -1.96 18.86
N LYS A 92 41.12 -0.94 19.54
CA LYS A 92 40.72 -0.53 20.91
C LYS A 92 39.22 -0.34 21.16
N ARG A 93 38.41 -0.12 20.13
CA ARG A 93 36.94 0.00 20.20
C ARG A 93 36.18 -0.78 19.10
N LYS A 94 36.88 -1.50 18.21
CA LYS A 94 36.31 -2.10 16.99
C LYS A 94 36.85 -3.52 16.78
N VAL A 95 35.99 -4.46 16.41
CA VAL A 95 36.39 -5.71 15.75
C VAL A 95 36.04 -5.60 14.26
N TYR A 96 36.91 -6.09 13.38
CA TYR A 96 36.69 -6.12 11.94
C TYR A 96 36.90 -7.54 11.42
N PHE A 97 35.88 -8.13 10.82
CA PHE A 97 35.93 -9.42 10.13
C PHE A 97 35.99 -9.18 8.62
N ASN A 98 36.88 -9.86 7.91
CA ASN A 98 36.94 -9.82 6.44
C ASN A 98 36.99 -11.24 5.88
N GLY A 99 36.13 -11.56 4.90
CA GLY A 99 36.06 -12.88 4.27
C GLY A 99 35.70 -14.04 5.22
N CYS A 100 35.05 -13.75 6.36
CA CYS A 100 34.75 -14.76 7.38
C CYS A 100 33.43 -15.50 7.08
N HIS A 101 33.43 -16.81 7.28
CA HIS A 101 32.24 -17.66 7.15
C HIS A 101 31.69 -18.00 8.54
N PHE A 102 30.37 -17.95 8.74
CA PHE A 102 29.73 -18.10 10.05
C PHE A 102 28.66 -19.20 10.02
N TYR A 103 28.90 -20.27 10.79
CA TYR A 103 28.00 -21.42 10.96
C TYR A 103 27.38 -21.45 12.37
N THR A 104 27.43 -20.32 13.07
CA THR A 104 26.78 -20.06 14.36
C THR A 104 26.46 -18.58 14.46
N SER A 105 25.37 -18.24 15.13
CA SER A 105 25.04 -16.86 15.50
C SER A 105 26.08 -16.30 16.49
N LEU A 106 26.25 -14.98 16.46
CA LEU A 106 27.12 -14.22 17.36
C LEU A 106 26.26 -13.47 18.40
N TYR A 107 26.74 -13.31 19.63
CA TYR A 107 25.98 -12.70 20.72
C TYR A 107 26.78 -11.60 21.44
N LYS A 108 26.12 -10.53 21.90
CA LYS A 108 26.71 -9.38 22.61
C LYS A 108 27.80 -9.76 23.63
N GLN A 109 27.53 -10.80 24.42
CA GLN A 109 28.38 -11.31 25.48
C GLN A 109 29.80 -11.75 25.05
N TYR A 110 30.03 -11.99 23.75
CA TYR A 110 31.35 -12.32 23.18
C TYR A 110 32.20 -11.08 22.89
N PHE A 111 31.60 -9.90 22.79
CA PHE A 111 32.27 -8.67 22.42
C PHE A 111 32.48 -7.76 23.63
N SER A 112 33.73 -7.40 23.88
CA SER A 112 34.12 -6.34 24.83
C SER A 112 34.26 -4.98 24.13
N VAL A 113 33.70 -4.84 22.92
CA VAL A 113 33.76 -3.65 22.07
C VAL A 113 32.35 -3.18 21.72
N ASN A 114 32.23 -1.89 21.42
CA ASN A 114 30.96 -1.26 21.09
C ASN A 114 30.73 -1.17 19.56
N TYR A 115 31.71 -1.58 18.75
CA TYR A 115 31.64 -1.53 17.29
C TYR A 115 32.16 -2.85 16.68
N VAL A 116 31.39 -3.47 15.79
CA VAL A 116 31.84 -4.55 14.90
C VAL A 116 31.54 -4.16 13.45
N GLU A 117 32.46 -4.51 12.55
CA GLU A 117 32.25 -4.44 11.10
C GLU A 117 32.57 -5.79 10.45
N PHE A 118 31.73 -6.20 9.50
CA PHE A 118 31.88 -7.40 8.69
C PHE A 118 32.03 -7.00 7.21
N TYR A 119 33.03 -7.54 6.53
CA TYR A 119 33.32 -7.29 5.12
C TYR A 119 33.39 -8.62 4.37
N GLY A 120 32.61 -8.80 3.30
CA GLY A 120 32.68 -10.01 2.47
C GLY A 120 32.33 -11.32 3.21
N CYS A 121 31.58 -11.25 4.32
CA CYS A 121 31.35 -12.38 5.21
C CYS A 121 30.08 -13.17 4.84
N VAL A 122 30.08 -14.49 5.01
CA VAL A 122 28.95 -15.37 4.65
C VAL A 122 28.37 -16.01 5.89
N PHE A 123 27.04 -15.98 6.06
CA PHE A 123 26.33 -16.47 7.25
C PHE A 123 25.38 -17.61 6.86
N TYR A 124 25.62 -18.81 7.39
CA TYR A 124 24.96 -20.07 6.97
C TYR A 124 23.86 -20.56 7.94
N THR A 125 23.77 -19.95 9.11
CA THR A 125 22.73 -20.17 10.13
C THR A 125 21.95 -18.89 10.36
N ASP A 126 20.78 -18.98 10.98
CA ASP A 126 20.02 -17.80 11.38
C ASP A 126 20.90 -16.88 12.25
N TYR A 127 20.93 -15.61 11.86
CA TYR A 127 21.84 -14.63 12.41
C TYR A 127 21.06 -13.56 13.19
N PHE A 128 21.52 -13.30 14.41
CA PHE A 128 20.95 -12.30 15.29
C PHE A 128 21.90 -11.10 15.37
N ILE A 129 21.37 -9.90 15.14
CA ILE A 129 22.04 -8.61 15.38
C ILE A 129 22.62 -8.63 16.80
N ILE A 130 23.91 -8.29 16.92
CA ILE A 130 24.70 -8.54 18.13
C ILE A 130 24.23 -7.65 19.30
N GLY A 131 23.68 -6.47 19.01
CA GLY A 131 23.11 -5.53 19.98
C GLY A 131 24.13 -4.54 20.54
N ILE A 132 25.19 -4.20 19.81
CA ILE A 132 26.25 -3.23 20.21
C ILE A 132 26.09 -1.88 19.50
N ASP A 133 26.66 -0.80 20.05
CA ASP A 133 26.43 0.59 19.61
C ASP A 133 26.66 0.87 18.10
N LYS A 134 27.50 0.07 17.42
CA LYS A 134 27.62 0.07 15.96
C LYS A 134 27.84 -1.31 15.36
N GLU A 135 27.07 -1.64 14.34
CA GLU A 135 27.22 -2.85 13.54
C GLU A 135 27.18 -2.49 12.05
N ILE A 136 28.27 -2.76 11.33
CA ILE A 136 28.35 -2.58 9.88
C ILE A 136 28.47 -3.92 9.20
N TYR A 137 27.64 -4.15 8.18
CA TYR A 137 27.73 -5.30 7.29
C TYR A 137 27.97 -4.77 5.87
N HIS A 138 29.06 -5.18 5.24
CA HIS A 138 29.46 -4.75 3.91
C HIS A 138 29.79 -5.94 3.00
N ARG A 139 29.11 -6.09 1.86
CA ARG A 139 29.29 -7.24 0.92
C ARG A 139 29.07 -8.62 1.57
N CYS A 140 28.24 -8.70 2.60
CA CYS A 140 27.95 -9.94 3.30
C CYS A 140 26.80 -10.72 2.62
N ASP A 141 26.72 -12.03 2.84
CA ASP A 141 25.71 -12.92 2.23
C ASP A 141 25.07 -13.81 3.30
N PHE A 142 23.80 -13.58 3.58
CA PHE A 142 23.02 -14.28 4.60
C PHE A 142 22.16 -15.36 3.96
N LYS A 143 22.56 -16.63 4.13
CA LYS A 143 21.88 -17.81 3.58
C LYS A 143 20.61 -18.21 4.34
N GLN A 144 20.41 -17.66 5.54
CA GLN A 144 19.26 -17.92 6.41
C GLN A 144 18.68 -16.60 6.94
N GLN A 145 17.78 -16.65 7.92
CA GLN A 145 17.10 -15.47 8.44
C GLN A 145 18.11 -14.51 9.12
N PHE A 146 17.96 -13.20 8.86
CA PHE A 146 18.68 -12.16 9.60
C PHE A 146 17.68 -11.42 10.49
N SER A 147 17.95 -11.33 11.79
CA SER A 147 16.95 -10.82 12.74
C SER A 147 17.53 -10.08 13.93
N THR A 148 16.69 -9.35 14.66
CA THR A 148 17.02 -8.83 15.99
C THR A 148 16.79 -9.90 17.05
N LEU A 149 17.75 -10.07 17.98
CA LEU A 149 17.46 -10.78 19.22
C LEU A 149 16.54 -9.93 20.10
N LEU A 150 15.59 -10.55 20.82
CA LEU A 150 14.76 -9.91 21.84
C LEU A 150 15.63 -9.20 22.91
N MET A 151 15.81 -7.89 22.76
CA MET A 151 16.52 -7.02 23.71
C MET A 151 15.88 -5.63 23.73
N GLU A 152 15.45 -5.20 24.92
CA GLU A 152 14.59 -4.03 25.16
C GLU A 152 15.15 -2.66 24.70
N ASN A 153 16.43 -2.59 24.30
CA ASN A 153 17.08 -1.38 23.81
C ASN A 153 18.09 -1.69 22.70
N ILE A 154 17.60 -1.92 21.48
CA ILE A 154 18.42 -2.08 20.27
C ILE A 154 18.94 -0.70 19.82
N THR A 155 19.99 -0.23 20.48
CA THR A 155 20.71 1.01 20.13
C THR A 155 21.89 0.90 19.13
N PRO A 156 22.15 -0.20 18.38
CA PRO A 156 23.10 -0.15 17.27
C PRO A 156 22.80 0.95 16.27
N SER A 157 23.85 1.62 15.78
CA SER A 157 23.89 2.12 14.42
C SER A 157 24.10 0.93 13.48
N LEU A 158 23.02 0.46 12.85
CA LEU A 158 23.04 -0.66 11.91
C LEU A 158 23.17 -0.15 10.48
N GLU A 159 24.28 -0.48 9.82
CA GLU A 159 24.57 -0.07 8.46
C GLU A 159 24.80 -1.32 7.59
N VAL A 160 24.01 -1.47 6.52
CA VAL A 160 23.95 -2.68 5.67
C VAL A 160 24.21 -2.27 4.23
N TYR A 161 25.49 -2.36 3.85
CA TYR A 161 26.00 -1.95 2.55
C TYR A 161 26.19 -3.15 1.64
N THR A 162 25.50 -3.17 0.51
CA THR A 162 25.78 -4.11 -0.59
C THR A 162 25.68 -5.61 -0.21
N CYS A 163 24.80 -5.95 0.74
CA CYS A 163 24.67 -7.31 1.30
C CYS A 163 23.48 -8.09 0.69
N THR A 164 23.63 -9.41 0.56
CA THR A 164 22.60 -10.31 0.02
C THR A 164 21.88 -11.04 1.15
N PHE A 165 20.56 -11.12 1.07
CA PHE A 165 19.68 -11.85 2.01
C PHE A 165 18.85 -12.87 1.23
N GLN A 166 19.13 -14.16 1.46
CA GLN A 166 18.47 -15.29 0.79
C GLN A 166 17.11 -15.66 1.41
N LYS A 167 16.80 -15.09 2.58
CA LYS A 167 15.55 -15.26 3.33
C LYS A 167 15.12 -13.93 3.94
N GLU A 168 13.96 -13.93 4.57
CA GLU A 168 13.44 -12.75 5.27
C GLU A 168 14.35 -12.16 6.35
N VAL A 169 14.19 -10.85 6.50
CA VAL A 169 14.85 -9.98 7.46
C VAL A 169 13.81 -9.48 8.45
N ILE A 170 13.99 -9.74 9.76
CA ILE A 170 12.97 -9.43 10.77
C ILE A 170 13.53 -8.58 11.91
N PHE A 171 12.93 -7.41 12.11
CA PHE A 171 13.12 -6.58 13.29
C PHE A 171 11.90 -6.75 14.21
N ASP A 172 12.09 -7.29 15.41
CA ASP A 172 11.06 -7.54 16.41
C ASP A 172 11.35 -6.70 17.67
N ASP A 173 10.32 -6.02 18.18
CA ASP A 173 10.35 -5.19 19.42
C ASP A 173 11.49 -4.15 19.47
N ALA A 174 12.00 -3.72 18.31
CA ALA A 174 13.23 -2.94 18.21
C ALA A 174 13.02 -1.41 18.32
N LEU A 175 13.80 -0.75 19.19
CA LEU A 175 13.80 0.70 19.39
C LEU A 175 14.86 1.39 18.49
N ILE A 176 14.46 1.73 17.26
CA ILE A 176 15.32 2.20 16.17
C ILE A 176 15.66 3.69 16.36
N LYS A 177 16.76 3.96 17.07
CA LYS A 177 17.30 5.32 17.36
C LYS A 177 18.31 5.83 16.33
N SER A 178 18.77 4.97 15.42
CA SER A 178 19.76 5.27 14.37
C SER A 178 19.11 5.13 13.00
N ASN A 179 19.74 5.67 11.95
CA ASN A 179 19.30 5.40 10.58
C ASN A 179 19.62 3.94 10.23
N ILE A 180 18.61 3.15 9.85
CA ILE A 180 18.84 1.84 9.22
C ILE A 180 19.25 2.07 7.77
N PHE A 181 20.57 2.16 7.56
CA PHE A 181 21.15 2.35 6.24
C PHE A 181 21.26 1.00 5.51
N ILE A 182 20.12 0.49 5.02
CA ILE A 182 20.11 -0.48 3.92
C ILE A 182 20.45 0.34 2.66
N VAL A 183 21.73 0.39 2.30
CA VAL A 183 22.23 1.26 1.22
C VAL A 183 22.85 0.41 0.13
N SER A 184 22.20 0.49 -1.04
CA SER A 184 22.82 0.22 -2.32
C SER A 184 23.76 1.38 -2.66
N ASP A 185 25.03 1.10 -2.94
CA ASP A 185 25.91 2.07 -3.61
C ASP A 185 25.63 2.01 -5.10
N SER A 186 25.79 3.15 -5.77
CA SER A 186 25.76 3.40 -7.23
C SER A 186 26.44 2.34 -8.12
N LYS A 187 27.27 1.46 -7.54
CA LYS A 187 28.04 0.42 -8.25
C LYS A 187 27.88 -1.00 -7.69
N LYS A 188 27.32 -1.19 -6.49
CA LYS A 188 27.09 -2.51 -5.84
C LYS A 188 25.91 -2.43 -4.86
N GLN A 189 25.05 -3.44 -4.84
CA GLN A 189 23.70 -3.32 -4.28
C GLN A 189 23.41 -4.32 -3.16
N SER A 190 22.52 -3.96 -2.23
CA SER A 190 21.96 -4.91 -1.26
C SER A 190 20.78 -5.63 -1.90
N ILE A 191 20.78 -6.96 -1.87
CA ILE A 191 19.79 -7.81 -2.55
C ILE A 191 18.95 -8.54 -1.50
N PHE A 192 17.63 -8.47 -1.62
CA PHE A 192 16.69 -9.18 -0.76
C PHE A 192 15.85 -10.10 -1.64
N HIS A 193 15.94 -11.41 -1.41
CA HIS A 193 15.23 -12.42 -2.21
C HIS A 193 13.82 -12.77 -1.69
N ASP A 194 13.40 -12.14 -0.59
CA ASP A 194 12.15 -12.47 0.12
C ASP A 194 11.52 -11.21 0.74
N LYS A 195 11.60 -11.05 2.07
CA LYS A 195 10.77 -10.10 2.81
C LYS A 195 11.52 -9.33 3.89
N LEU A 196 11.14 -8.07 4.09
CA LEU A 196 11.63 -7.20 5.16
C LEU A 196 10.47 -6.89 6.12
N LYS A 197 10.54 -7.42 7.34
CA LYS A 197 9.54 -7.27 8.41
C LYS A 197 10.06 -6.36 9.52
N PHE A 198 9.17 -5.53 10.03
CA PHE A 198 9.30 -4.81 11.30
C PHE A 198 8.03 -5.08 12.13
N ASN A 199 8.15 -5.76 13.26
CA ASN A 199 7.06 -5.97 14.21
C ASN A 199 7.34 -5.15 15.49
N ASN A 200 6.33 -4.43 15.99
CA ASN A 200 6.36 -3.63 17.23
C ASN A 200 7.48 -2.56 17.31
N CYS A 201 8.18 -2.29 16.20
CA CYS A 201 9.35 -1.42 16.19
C CYS A 201 9.01 0.06 16.43
N ILE A 202 9.84 0.75 17.22
CA ILE A 202 9.69 2.18 17.53
C ILE A 202 10.75 2.96 16.75
N PHE A 203 10.33 3.73 15.74
CA PHE A 203 11.20 4.58 14.94
C PHE A 203 11.37 5.94 15.61
N ASP A 204 12.37 6.02 16.50
CA ASP A 204 12.63 7.15 17.39
C ASP A 204 13.32 8.32 16.67
N ASN A 205 14.08 8.07 15.61
CA ASN A 205 14.78 9.10 14.82
C ASN A 205 14.49 9.04 13.30
N PRO A 206 14.78 10.12 12.55
CA PRO A 206 14.42 10.24 11.12
C PRO A 206 14.99 9.14 10.21
N GLN A 207 14.12 8.24 9.72
CA GLN A 207 14.49 7.18 8.78
C GLN A 207 14.21 7.56 7.32
N GLU A 208 15.07 7.11 6.40
CA GLU A 208 14.76 6.98 4.97
C GLU A 208 15.30 5.64 4.47
N LEU A 209 14.39 4.69 4.17
CA LEU A 209 14.72 3.46 3.47
C LEU A 209 14.79 3.76 1.96
N PHE A 210 15.97 3.58 1.39
CA PHE A 210 16.24 3.72 -0.04
C PHE A 210 16.27 2.34 -0.69
N LEU A 211 15.60 2.20 -1.82
CA LEU A 211 15.49 0.96 -2.57
C LEU A 211 16.07 1.15 -3.98
N ASP A 212 16.69 0.10 -4.54
CA ASP A 212 17.37 0.13 -5.85
C ASP A 212 16.63 -0.73 -6.88
N SER A 213 16.76 -0.45 -8.17
CA SER A 213 15.89 -0.99 -9.24
C SER A 213 15.98 -2.50 -9.41
N ASN A 214 17.06 -3.15 -8.96
CA ASN A 214 17.20 -4.61 -8.95
C ASN A 214 16.60 -5.28 -7.69
N SER A 215 16.05 -4.52 -6.73
CA SER A 215 15.23 -5.06 -5.63
C SER A 215 13.83 -5.47 -6.14
N GLN A 216 13.79 -6.44 -7.06
CA GLN A 216 12.56 -6.97 -7.63
C GLN A 216 11.86 -7.90 -6.63
N ASP A 217 10.53 -7.86 -6.61
CA ASP A 217 9.64 -8.74 -5.84
C ASP A 217 9.79 -8.72 -4.30
N LEU A 218 10.64 -7.85 -3.77
CA LEU A 218 10.74 -7.57 -2.33
C LEU A 218 9.36 -7.24 -1.74
N SER A 219 9.03 -7.89 -0.61
CA SER A 219 7.90 -7.50 0.24
C SER A 219 8.38 -6.74 1.48
N ILE A 220 7.68 -5.67 1.86
CA ILE A 220 7.95 -4.90 3.09
C ILE A 220 6.71 -4.93 3.98
N GLU A 221 6.88 -5.25 5.26
CA GLU A 221 5.82 -5.30 6.27
C GLU A 221 6.22 -4.49 7.51
N LEU A 222 5.35 -3.58 7.94
CA LEU A 222 5.44 -2.78 9.15
C LEU A 222 4.19 -3.07 9.98
N ASN A 223 4.35 -3.78 11.10
CA ASN A 223 3.25 -4.29 11.91
C ASN A 223 3.38 -3.79 13.36
N GLY A 224 2.35 -3.14 13.90
CA GLY A 224 2.35 -2.59 15.27
C GLY A 224 3.39 -1.50 15.55
N CYS A 225 4.05 -0.95 14.52
CA CYS A 225 5.17 -0.02 14.69
C CYS A 225 4.73 1.40 15.12
N GLN A 226 5.61 2.11 15.82
CA GLN A 226 5.40 3.50 16.28
C GLN A 226 6.38 4.45 15.60
N PHE A 227 5.87 5.40 14.80
CA PHE A 227 6.68 6.40 14.10
C PHE A 227 6.71 7.71 14.88
N ARG A 228 7.84 8.02 15.54
CA ARG A 228 7.95 9.22 16.40
C ARG A 228 8.27 10.50 15.65
N LYS A 229 8.99 10.35 14.54
CA LYS A 229 9.51 11.47 13.74
C LYS A 229 9.24 11.21 12.25
N LYS A 230 10.26 11.40 11.41
CA LYS A 230 10.21 11.22 9.97
C LYS A 230 10.51 9.77 9.59
N PHE A 231 9.72 9.16 8.71
CA PHE A 231 9.95 7.84 8.13
C PHE A 231 9.66 7.88 6.64
N LYS A 232 10.54 7.32 5.80
CA LYS A 232 10.28 7.20 4.35
C LYS A 232 10.63 5.82 3.81
N ILE A 233 9.94 5.44 2.74
CA ILE A 233 10.36 4.41 1.79
C ILE A 233 10.26 4.99 0.38
N ARG A 234 11.35 4.93 -0.39
CA ARG A 234 11.36 5.33 -1.81
C ARG A 234 12.40 4.60 -2.64
N SER A 235 12.17 4.51 -3.96
CA SER A 235 13.24 4.17 -4.90
C SER A 235 14.28 5.29 -4.94
N ILE A 236 15.53 4.95 -5.25
CA ILE A 236 16.55 5.90 -5.65
C ILE A 236 16.11 6.54 -6.98
N GLU A 237 16.23 7.86 -7.06
CA GLU A 237 15.93 8.64 -8.26
C GLU A 237 17.17 8.67 -9.16
N ALA A 238 17.07 8.11 -10.36
CA ALA A 238 18.17 8.08 -11.32
C ALA A 238 18.49 9.48 -11.88
N GLU A 239 19.75 9.68 -12.28
CA GLU A 239 20.14 10.83 -13.11
C GLU A 239 19.43 10.75 -14.48
N GLY A 240 18.93 11.89 -14.96
CA GLY A 240 18.18 11.98 -16.22
C GLY A 240 16.90 12.81 -16.10
N GLY A 241 16.10 12.82 -17.17
CA GLY A 241 14.78 13.47 -17.20
C GLY A 241 13.70 12.64 -16.51
N TYR A 242 12.52 13.25 -16.29
CA TYR A 242 11.38 12.62 -15.61
C TYR A 242 11.00 11.25 -16.19
N ILE A 243 11.07 11.07 -17.52
CA ILE A 243 10.74 9.80 -18.19
C ILE A 243 11.75 8.70 -17.82
N GLU A 244 13.02 9.04 -17.65
CA GLU A 244 14.10 8.11 -17.30
C GLU A 244 14.06 7.76 -15.81
N GLN A 245 13.74 8.74 -14.97
CA GLN A 245 13.41 8.52 -13.55
C GLN A 245 12.25 7.54 -13.40
N GLN A 246 11.11 7.76 -14.08
CA GLN A 246 9.93 6.89 -13.95
C GLN A 246 10.18 5.42 -14.37
N LYS A 247 11.19 5.14 -15.22
CA LYS A 247 11.60 3.76 -15.59
C LYS A 247 12.35 3.03 -14.46
N ASN A 248 13.08 3.75 -13.62
CA ASN A 248 14.00 3.18 -12.62
C ASN A 248 13.37 2.95 -11.23
N LYS A 249 12.04 2.91 -11.15
CA LYS A 249 11.30 2.62 -9.92
C LYS A 249 11.43 1.15 -9.51
N VAL A 250 11.85 0.92 -8.28
CA VAL A 250 11.74 -0.39 -7.61
C VAL A 250 10.31 -0.93 -7.71
N THR A 251 10.19 -2.23 -7.98
CA THR A 251 8.91 -2.96 -8.03
C THR A 251 8.80 -3.94 -6.88
N LEU A 252 7.98 -3.57 -5.89
CA LEU A 252 7.70 -4.37 -4.70
C LEU A 252 6.53 -5.33 -4.96
N GLU A 253 6.63 -6.57 -4.47
CA GLU A 253 5.48 -7.49 -4.44
C GLU A 253 4.43 -6.98 -3.44
N SER A 254 4.85 -6.58 -2.24
CA SER A 254 3.95 -5.91 -1.30
C SER A 254 4.61 -4.82 -0.45
N LEU A 255 3.81 -3.84 -0.05
CA LEU A 255 4.14 -2.89 1.02
C LEU A 255 2.94 -2.80 1.95
N GLN A 256 3.12 -3.26 3.18
CA GLN A 256 2.05 -3.45 4.16
C GLN A 256 2.37 -2.66 5.43
N ILE A 257 1.43 -1.83 5.88
CA ILE A 257 1.50 -1.06 7.12
C ILE A 257 0.24 -1.38 7.93
N ILE A 258 0.37 -2.11 9.03
CA ILE A 258 -0.73 -2.74 9.77
C ILE A 258 -0.61 -2.39 11.26
N ASP A 259 -1.69 -1.90 11.86
CA ASP A 259 -1.79 -1.59 13.31
C ASP A 259 -0.75 -0.60 13.87
N CYS A 260 -0.04 0.10 12.99
CA CYS A 260 0.96 1.11 13.34
C CYS A 260 0.33 2.41 13.90
N THR A 261 1.16 3.21 14.55
CA THR A 261 0.81 4.56 15.05
C THR A 261 1.88 5.58 14.69
N ALA A 262 1.50 6.86 14.62
CA ALA A 262 2.44 7.97 14.51
C ALA A 262 2.28 8.92 15.72
N GLU A 263 3.39 9.50 16.19
CA GLU A 263 3.35 10.58 17.19
C GLU A 263 3.06 11.94 16.54
N ASP A 264 2.83 12.97 17.37
CA ASP A 264 2.48 14.29 16.89
C ASP A 264 3.68 14.98 16.24
N GLY A 265 3.48 15.55 15.04
CA GLY A 265 4.57 16.09 14.20
C GLY A 265 5.34 15.05 13.38
N ALA A 266 4.95 13.76 13.41
CA ALA A 266 5.57 12.73 12.59
C ALA A 266 5.30 12.92 11.08
N TYR A 267 6.24 12.49 10.23
CA TYR A 267 6.15 12.63 8.77
C TYR A 267 6.42 11.30 8.08
N LEU A 268 5.40 10.69 7.49
CA LEU A 268 5.48 9.43 6.77
C LEU A 268 5.44 9.70 5.26
N ARG A 269 6.41 9.20 4.48
CA ARG A 269 6.35 9.27 3.01
C ARG A 269 6.68 7.95 2.32
N PHE A 270 5.72 7.43 1.58
CA PHE A 270 5.88 6.29 0.67
C PHE A 270 5.78 6.82 -0.76
N GLY A 271 6.85 6.80 -1.53
CA GLY A 271 6.81 7.48 -2.82
C GLY A 271 7.84 7.05 -3.84
N PHE A 272 7.53 7.29 -5.11
CA PHE A 272 8.37 6.93 -6.25
C PHE A 272 8.66 5.42 -6.28
N LEU A 273 7.59 4.62 -6.29
CA LEU A 273 7.62 3.15 -6.24
C LEU A 273 6.60 2.52 -7.23
N ASN A 274 6.85 1.29 -7.64
CA ASN A 274 5.87 0.38 -8.22
C ASN A 274 5.54 -0.69 -7.16
N ILE A 275 4.26 -0.99 -6.93
CA ILE A 275 3.84 -1.90 -5.84
C ILE A 275 2.69 -2.79 -6.32
N LYS A 276 2.85 -4.13 -6.27
CA LYS A 276 1.77 -5.04 -6.68
C LYS A 276 0.66 -5.12 -5.62
N ASN A 277 1.00 -5.15 -4.34
CA ASN A 277 0.02 -5.15 -3.24
C ASN A 277 0.34 -4.14 -2.13
N PHE A 278 -0.24 -2.93 -2.21
CA PHE A 278 -0.17 -1.93 -1.14
C PHE A 278 -1.35 -2.06 -0.19
N VAL A 279 -1.06 -2.21 1.11
CA VAL A 279 -2.06 -2.28 2.19
C VAL A 279 -1.66 -1.33 3.31
N LEU A 280 -2.56 -0.43 3.66
CA LEU A 280 -2.44 0.41 4.86
C LEU A 280 -3.69 0.19 5.71
N GLN A 281 -3.53 -0.43 6.88
CA GLN A 281 -4.62 -0.86 7.75
C GLN A 281 -4.41 -0.37 9.19
N ASN A 282 -5.49 0.08 9.85
CA ASN A 282 -5.54 0.48 11.27
C ASN A 282 -4.62 1.65 11.70
N LEU A 283 -3.81 2.23 10.81
CA LEU A 283 -2.90 3.34 11.09
C LEU A 283 -3.64 4.55 11.68
N ARG A 284 -3.05 5.13 12.73
CA ARG A 284 -3.54 6.34 13.41
C ARG A 284 -2.57 7.50 13.22
N LEU A 285 -3.06 8.64 12.74
CA LEU A 285 -2.31 9.88 12.56
C LEU A 285 -2.91 11.02 13.41
N PRO A 286 -2.16 11.58 14.38
CA PRO A 286 -2.58 12.73 15.18
C PRO A 286 -2.52 14.04 14.37
N GLN A 287 -2.98 15.14 14.98
CA GLN A 287 -3.30 16.41 14.31
C GLN A 287 -2.12 17.06 13.57
N ASN A 288 -0.89 16.99 14.08
CA ASN A 288 0.27 17.60 13.42
C ASN A 288 1.09 16.61 12.59
N ALA A 289 0.66 15.35 12.47
CA ALA A 289 1.31 14.36 11.61
C ALA A 289 0.93 14.54 10.12
N GLU A 290 1.83 14.16 9.21
CA GLU A 290 1.56 14.08 7.77
C GLU A 290 1.88 12.67 7.22
N LEU A 291 0.95 12.09 6.46
CA LEU A 291 1.18 10.95 5.57
C LEU A 291 1.17 11.41 4.11
N ASN A 292 2.14 10.95 3.35
CA ASN A 292 2.39 11.36 1.98
C ASN A 292 2.61 10.12 1.10
N ILE A 293 1.68 9.85 0.18
CA ILE A 293 1.78 8.77 -0.81
C ILE A 293 1.86 9.39 -2.20
N GLY A 294 3.01 9.28 -2.87
CA GLY A 294 3.34 10.18 -3.99
C GLY A 294 4.17 9.56 -5.12
N ASP A 295 3.80 9.84 -6.38
CA ASP A 295 4.49 9.28 -7.56
C ASP A 295 4.51 7.72 -7.57
N CYS A 296 3.46 7.06 -7.10
CA CYS A 296 3.39 5.58 -7.03
C CYS A 296 2.51 4.93 -8.12
N ARG A 297 2.88 3.71 -8.53
CA ARG A 297 2.07 2.82 -9.40
C ARG A 297 1.63 1.59 -8.64
N PHE A 298 0.36 1.21 -8.73
CA PHE A 298 -0.22 0.10 -7.96
C PHE A 298 -0.97 -0.91 -8.84
N LYS A 299 -0.81 -2.21 -8.59
CA LYS A 299 -1.82 -3.19 -9.02
C LYS A 299 -2.98 -3.17 -8.02
N ARG A 300 -2.72 -3.41 -6.73
CA ARG A 300 -3.70 -3.22 -5.66
C ARG A 300 -3.27 -2.10 -4.72
N PHE A 301 -4.19 -1.19 -4.45
CA PHE A 301 -4.10 -0.17 -3.41
C PHE A 301 -5.28 -0.38 -2.44
N ARG A 302 -5.00 -0.60 -1.15
CA ARG A 302 -6.02 -0.68 -0.10
C ARG A 302 -5.68 0.20 1.10
N LEU A 303 -6.64 1.01 1.52
CA LEU A 303 -6.61 1.86 2.71
C LEU A 303 -7.81 1.50 3.61
N SER A 304 -7.59 0.83 4.74
CA SER A 304 -8.66 0.24 5.56
C SER A 304 -8.56 0.66 7.03
N ASN A 305 -9.70 0.95 7.69
CA ASN A 305 -9.78 1.34 9.10
C ASN A 305 -8.93 2.57 9.47
N PHE A 306 -8.51 3.36 8.49
CA PHE A 306 -7.54 4.45 8.64
C PHE A 306 -8.16 5.65 9.38
N ARG A 307 -7.47 6.15 10.42
CA ARG A 307 -7.92 7.30 11.21
C ARG A 307 -6.88 8.41 11.17
N ASN A 308 -7.18 9.46 10.43
CA ASN A 308 -6.31 10.61 10.23
C ASN A 308 -6.97 11.89 10.75
N ILE A 309 -6.40 12.49 11.79
CA ILE A 309 -6.75 13.84 12.26
C ILE A 309 -5.80 14.89 11.65
N GLY A 310 -4.58 14.47 11.28
CA GLY A 310 -3.60 15.30 10.58
C GLY A 310 -3.79 15.34 9.06
N LYS A 311 -2.69 15.39 8.32
CA LYS A 311 -2.67 15.63 6.87
C LYS A 311 -2.39 14.37 6.07
N PHE A 312 -3.25 14.07 5.09
CA PHE A 312 -3.04 12.96 4.16
C PHE A 312 -2.96 13.43 2.70
N LYS A 313 -1.79 13.25 2.07
CA LYS A 313 -1.56 13.58 0.66
C LYS A 313 -1.46 12.31 -0.18
N LEU A 314 -2.21 12.24 -1.28
CA LEU A 314 -2.18 11.12 -2.22
C LEU A 314 -2.04 11.69 -3.64
N TYR A 315 -0.87 11.58 -4.27
CA TYR A 315 -0.62 12.25 -5.55
C TYR A 315 0.09 11.41 -6.62
N LYS A 316 -0.24 11.69 -7.89
CA LYS A 316 0.23 10.98 -9.09
C LYS A 316 0.11 9.46 -8.98
N THR A 317 -0.98 9.01 -8.35
CA THR A 317 -1.28 7.59 -8.09
C THR A 317 -1.94 6.99 -9.32
N ASN A 318 -1.27 6.00 -9.92
CA ASN A 318 -1.66 5.37 -11.18
C ASN A 318 -1.66 3.84 -11.04
N ILE A 319 -2.20 3.15 -12.05
CA ILE A 319 -2.06 1.69 -12.14
C ILE A 319 -0.62 1.25 -12.42
N LEU A 320 -0.32 0.00 -12.08
CA LEU A 320 0.75 -0.77 -12.69
C LEU A 320 0.26 -1.27 -14.07
N GLU A 321 0.98 -0.88 -15.11
CA GLU A 321 0.64 -1.19 -16.51
C GLU A 321 0.83 -2.69 -16.82
N ASN A 322 0.13 -3.19 -17.84
CA ASN A 322 0.19 -4.57 -18.37
C ASN A 322 -0.23 -5.73 -17.45
N GLU A 323 -0.56 -5.49 -16.18
CA GLU A 323 -1.20 -6.48 -15.32
C GLU A 323 -2.74 -6.53 -15.50
N LYS A 324 -3.40 -7.47 -14.81
CA LYS A 324 -4.87 -7.56 -14.66
C LYS A 324 -5.27 -7.65 -13.19
N GLY A 325 -6.49 -7.24 -12.86
CA GLY A 325 -7.04 -7.26 -11.50
C GLY A 325 -6.63 -6.02 -10.71
N GLN A 326 -6.55 -4.86 -11.37
CA GLN A 326 -6.16 -3.60 -10.74
C GLN A 326 -7.28 -3.09 -9.82
N SER A 327 -7.01 -2.92 -8.53
CA SER A 327 -8.03 -2.55 -7.54
C SER A 327 -7.62 -1.35 -6.70
N PHE A 328 -8.46 -0.32 -6.64
CA PHE A 328 -8.32 0.81 -5.71
C PHE A 328 -9.40 0.73 -4.64
N GLN A 329 -9.02 0.63 -3.37
CA GLN A 329 -9.95 0.45 -2.25
C GLN A 329 -9.66 1.41 -1.09
N ILE A 330 -10.69 2.09 -0.61
CA ILE A 330 -10.68 2.84 0.67
C ILE A 330 -11.93 2.44 1.47
N ASP A 331 -11.76 1.88 2.66
CA ASP A 331 -12.84 1.30 3.47
C ASP A 331 -12.76 1.63 4.97
N ASN A 332 -13.90 1.98 5.58
CA ASN A 332 -14.03 2.26 7.02
C ASN A 332 -13.07 3.34 7.55
N THR A 333 -12.87 4.42 6.77
CA THR A 333 -11.87 5.46 7.09
C THR A 333 -12.48 6.75 7.63
N SER A 334 -11.73 7.46 8.46
CA SER A 334 -12.03 8.83 8.89
C SER A 334 -10.82 9.70 8.58
N ILE A 335 -10.97 10.61 7.61
CA ILE A 335 -9.90 11.36 6.98
C ILE A 335 -10.16 12.86 7.17
N GLY A 336 -9.30 13.51 7.96
CA GLY A 336 -9.27 14.93 8.27
C GLY A 336 -8.91 15.83 7.08
N ASP A 337 -7.78 16.52 7.17
CA ASP A 337 -7.20 17.28 6.06
C ASP A 337 -6.63 16.30 5.01
N ALA A 338 -7.09 16.38 3.77
CA ALA A 338 -6.55 15.58 2.67
C ALA A 338 -6.42 16.34 1.35
N ASP A 339 -5.42 15.97 0.56
CA ASP A 339 -5.12 16.55 -0.75
C ASP A 339 -4.80 15.42 -1.75
N PHE A 340 -5.71 15.21 -2.71
CA PHE A 340 -5.61 14.16 -3.72
C PHE A 340 -5.35 14.77 -5.10
N GLN A 341 -4.19 14.49 -5.70
CA GLN A 341 -3.76 15.14 -6.95
C GLN A 341 -3.39 14.15 -8.06
N GLY A 342 -4.01 14.27 -9.24
CA GLY A 342 -3.58 13.52 -10.43
C GLY A 342 -3.77 12.01 -10.29
N ILE A 343 -5.01 11.58 -10.01
CA ILE A 343 -5.38 10.17 -9.78
C ILE A 343 -6.40 9.73 -10.84
N ASN A 344 -6.06 8.71 -11.63
CA ASN A 344 -6.96 8.17 -12.64
C ASN A 344 -7.70 6.92 -12.13
N LEU A 345 -8.79 7.10 -11.38
CA LEU A 345 -9.60 5.99 -10.85
C LEU A 345 -10.32 5.20 -11.95
N LEU A 346 -10.57 5.80 -13.12
CA LEU A 346 -11.10 5.11 -14.29
C LEU A 346 -10.15 4.02 -14.82
N SER A 347 -8.84 4.13 -14.56
CA SER A 347 -7.84 3.15 -15.03
C SER A 347 -7.77 1.84 -14.23
N PHE A 348 -8.38 1.76 -13.05
CA PHE A 348 -8.43 0.54 -12.24
C PHE A 348 -9.61 -0.35 -12.65
N ASP A 349 -9.44 -1.68 -12.66
CA ASP A 349 -10.51 -2.66 -12.95
C ASP A 349 -11.65 -2.59 -11.94
N ALA A 350 -11.34 -2.38 -10.65
CA ALA A 350 -12.31 -2.21 -9.56
C ALA A 350 -11.98 -0.98 -8.70
N VAL A 351 -13.01 -0.23 -8.30
CA VAL A 351 -12.89 0.92 -7.37
C VAL A 351 -13.91 0.75 -6.25
N LYS A 352 -13.43 0.43 -5.04
CA LYS A 352 -14.24 0.11 -3.86
C LYS A 352 -14.13 1.23 -2.83
N LEU A 353 -15.23 1.94 -2.56
CA LEU A 353 -15.29 3.01 -1.56
C LEU A 353 -16.53 2.78 -0.71
N PHE A 354 -16.40 2.69 0.62
CA PHE A 354 -17.53 2.54 1.54
C PHE A 354 -17.15 2.88 2.98
N ASP A 355 -18.15 3.26 3.79
CA ASP A 355 -18.01 3.61 5.22
C ASP A 355 -16.92 4.68 5.49
N ASN A 356 -16.81 5.69 4.62
CA ASN A 356 -15.74 6.69 4.66
C ASN A 356 -16.27 8.08 5.05
N ILE A 357 -15.57 8.75 5.96
CA ILE A 357 -15.79 10.15 6.33
C ILE A 357 -14.61 10.98 5.82
N PHE A 358 -14.89 11.97 4.97
CA PHE A 358 -13.91 12.96 4.52
C PHE A 358 -14.30 14.34 5.09
N HIS A 359 -13.47 14.91 5.96
CA HIS A 359 -13.75 16.20 6.59
C HIS A 359 -13.33 17.39 5.71
N ASN A 360 -12.10 17.36 5.16
CA ASN A 360 -11.54 18.41 4.33
C ASN A 360 -10.68 17.80 3.21
N LEU A 361 -11.30 16.94 2.39
CA LEU A 361 -10.68 16.38 1.18
C LEU A 361 -10.74 17.40 0.04
N LYS A 362 -9.59 17.96 -0.32
CA LYS A 362 -9.38 18.74 -1.53
C LYS A 362 -8.82 17.86 -2.63
N TYR A 363 -9.13 18.15 -3.89
CA TYR A 363 -8.53 17.42 -5.00
C TYR A 363 -8.29 18.25 -6.26
N THR A 364 -7.33 17.81 -7.06
CA THR A 364 -7.05 18.34 -8.40
C THR A 364 -6.78 17.19 -9.38
N ASN A 365 -7.29 17.29 -10.61
CA ASN A 365 -7.05 16.32 -11.68
C ASN A 365 -7.35 14.85 -11.28
N ILE A 366 -8.47 14.60 -10.59
CA ILE A 366 -9.00 13.23 -10.43
C ILE A 366 -9.89 12.92 -11.62
N ILE A 367 -9.72 11.72 -12.20
CA ILE A 367 -10.68 11.12 -13.14
C ILE A 367 -11.42 10.03 -12.37
N TRP A 368 -12.69 10.28 -12.03
CA TRP A 368 -13.52 9.36 -11.25
C TRP A 368 -14.00 8.18 -12.09
N LYS A 369 -14.30 7.04 -11.43
CA LYS A 369 -14.88 5.87 -12.11
C LYS A 369 -16.40 5.94 -12.18
N ASN A 370 -16.97 5.41 -13.27
CA ASN A 370 -18.42 5.40 -13.52
C ASN A 370 -19.21 4.44 -12.60
N LEU A 371 -18.57 3.36 -12.16
CA LEU A 371 -19.09 2.49 -11.11
C LEU A 371 -18.13 2.57 -9.91
N VAL A 372 -18.68 2.91 -8.75
CA VAL A 372 -18.05 2.74 -7.45
C VAL A 372 -18.73 1.56 -6.77
N GLU A 373 -17.93 0.55 -6.45
CA GLU A 373 -18.33 -0.64 -5.73
C GLU A 373 -18.27 -0.39 -4.22
N VAL A 374 -18.98 -1.24 -3.48
CA VAL A 374 -18.81 -1.41 -2.03
C VAL A 374 -18.20 -2.80 -1.79
N GLY A 375 -17.79 -3.09 -0.55
CA GLY A 375 -17.20 -4.38 -0.20
C GLY A 375 -18.13 -5.57 -0.40
N GLU A 376 -17.61 -6.78 -0.15
CA GLU A 376 -18.44 -7.99 -0.11
C GLU A 376 -19.42 -7.91 1.06
N ILE A 377 -20.72 -7.88 0.74
CA ILE A 377 -21.82 -7.66 1.68
C ILE A 377 -22.86 -8.75 1.44
N THR A 378 -23.29 -9.41 2.50
CA THR A 378 -24.18 -10.59 2.47
C THR A 378 -25.65 -10.31 2.15
N SER A 379 -26.03 -9.04 1.97
CA SER A 379 -27.41 -8.58 1.76
C SER A 379 -27.46 -7.44 0.76
N ASP A 380 -28.32 -7.57 -0.27
CA ASP A 380 -28.53 -6.52 -1.27
C ASP A 380 -29.08 -5.21 -0.68
N LYS A 381 -29.86 -5.26 0.41
CA LYS A 381 -30.36 -4.04 1.09
C LYS A 381 -29.18 -3.24 1.65
N ASN A 382 -28.34 -3.89 2.45
CA ASN A 382 -27.15 -3.30 3.05
C ASN A 382 -26.14 -2.82 1.98
N ARG A 383 -26.05 -3.52 0.85
CA ARG A 383 -25.24 -3.13 -0.32
C ARG A 383 -25.75 -1.83 -0.95
N LEU A 384 -27.06 -1.72 -1.20
CA LEU A 384 -27.70 -0.51 -1.74
C LEU A 384 -27.59 0.69 -0.79
N GLU A 385 -27.78 0.47 0.51
CA GLU A 385 -27.63 1.52 1.54
C GLU A 385 -26.21 2.09 1.58
N LYS A 386 -25.18 1.22 1.61
CA LYS A 386 -23.77 1.66 1.53
C LYS A 386 -23.41 2.30 0.20
N GLN A 387 -23.98 1.84 -0.92
CA GLN A 387 -23.79 2.50 -2.22
C GLN A 387 -24.42 3.89 -2.24
N GLN A 388 -25.63 4.07 -1.69
CA GLN A 388 -26.26 5.37 -1.58
C GLN A 388 -25.40 6.34 -0.74
N ASP A 389 -24.94 5.94 0.44
CA ASP A 389 -24.15 6.83 1.30
C ASP A 389 -22.76 7.13 0.73
N THR A 390 -22.15 6.16 0.04
CA THR A 390 -20.90 6.39 -0.73
C THR A 390 -21.10 7.48 -1.79
N TYR A 391 -22.17 7.40 -2.59
CA TYR A 391 -22.45 8.43 -3.60
C TYR A 391 -22.83 9.78 -2.98
N ARG A 392 -23.51 9.80 -1.81
CA ARG A 392 -23.77 11.01 -1.02
C ARG A 392 -22.48 11.69 -0.57
N THR A 393 -21.55 10.92 -0.01
CA THR A 393 -20.25 11.41 0.46
C THR A 393 -19.40 11.93 -0.70
N LEU A 394 -19.34 11.21 -1.83
CA LEU A 394 -18.64 11.68 -3.04
C LEU A 394 -19.28 12.93 -3.64
N LYS A 395 -20.62 13.03 -3.67
CA LYS A 395 -21.36 14.23 -4.05
C LYS A 395 -20.97 15.43 -3.15
N ASN A 396 -20.96 15.25 -1.83
CA ASN A 396 -20.59 16.31 -0.90
C ASN A 396 -19.13 16.78 -1.09
N VAL A 397 -18.18 15.85 -1.28
CA VAL A 397 -16.77 16.15 -1.58
C VAL A 397 -16.62 16.90 -2.90
N THR A 398 -17.31 16.49 -3.96
CA THR A 398 -17.23 17.14 -5.28
C THR A 398 -17.90 18.52 -5.29
N GLN A 399 -19.02 18.70 -4.56
CA GLN A 399 -19.60 20.02 -4.28
C GLN A 399 -18.60 20.95 -3.54
N ALA A 400 -17.93 20.45 -2.49
CA ALA A 400 -16.96 21.24 -1.73
C ALA A 400 -15.73 21.67 -2.56
N ASN A 401 -15.37 20.90 -3.58
CA ASN A 401 -14.30 21.21 -4.54
C ASN A 401 -14.78 22.04 -5.75
N SER A 402 -16.05 22.47 -5.77
CA SER A 402 -16.68 23.17 -6.92
C SER A 402 -16.71 22.37 -8.23
N ASP A 403 -16.58 21.05 -8.16
CA ASP A 403 -16.75 20.14 -9.30
C ASP A 403 -18.24 19.81 -9.49
N TYR A 404 -18.99 20.84 -9.91
CA TYR A 404 -20.42 20.73 -10.16
C TYR A 404 -20.77 19.66 -11.21
N PRO A 405 -20.03 19.48 -12.33
CA PRO A 405 -20.32 18.40 -13.28
C PRO A 405 -20.30 17.02 -12.63
N GLN A 406 -19.26 16.70 -11.85
CA GLN A 406 -19.16 15.39 -11.21
C GLN A 406 -20.17 15.22 -10.06
N ALA A 407 -20.44 16.29 -9.30
CA ALA A 407 -21.43 16.29 -8.23
C ALA A 407 -22.85 15.95 -8.73
N ILE A 408 -23.25 16.44 -9.91
CA ILE A 408 -24.55 16.11 -10.52
C ILE A 408 -24.63 14.62 -10.86
N GLU A 409 -23.55 14.02 -11.35
CA GLU A 409 -23.51 12.57 -11.60
C GLU A 409 -23.59 11.76 -10.31
N PHE A 410 -22.83 12.11 -9.28
CA PHE A 410 -22.89 11.41 -8.00
C PHE A 410 -24.26 11.55 -7.33
N TYR A 411 -24.91 12.72 -7.42
CA TYR A 411 -26.31 12.90 -7.04
C TYR A 411 -27.25 11.95 -7.82
N ALA A 412 -27.12 11.87 -9.14
CA ALA A 412 -27.97 10.97 -9.95
C ALA A 412 -27.72 9.49 -9.62
N ARG A 413 -26.48 9.11 -9.25
CA ARG A 413 -26.13 7.76 -8.77
C ARG A 413 -26.68 7.52 -7.35
N GLU A 414 -26.66 8.49 -6.44
CA GLU A 414 -27.32 8.43 -5.12
C GLU A 414 -28.83 8.16 -5.29
N MET A 415 -29.51 8.92 -6.16
CA MET A 415 -30.95 8.78 -6.39
C MET A 415 -31.35 7.47 -7.10
N LYS A 416 -30.49 6.92 -7.97
CA LYS A 416 -30.70 5.59 -8.57
C LYS A 416 -30.66 4.48 -7.51
N ASN A 417 -29.67 4.48 -6.62
CA ASN A 417 -29.60 3.51 -5.53
C ASN A 417 -30.77 3.68 -4.55
N TYR A 418 -31.13 4.93 -4.21
CA TYR A 418 -32.29 5.21 -3.36
C TYR A 418 -33.60 4.68 -3.97
N LYS A 419 -33.82 4.87 -5.27
CA LYS A 419 -34.97 4.31 -6.00
C LYS A 419 -35.06 2.80 -5.90
N ASP A 420 -33.94 2.07 -5.99
CA ASP A 420 -33.96 0.61 -5.93
C ASP A 420 -34.04 0.08 -4.47
N LEU A 421 -33.56 0.85 -3.48
CA LEU A 421 -33.82 0.63 -2.05
C LEU A 421 -35.31 0.81 -1.71
N VAL A 422 -35.93 1.86 -2.23
CA VAL A 422 -37.36 2.18 -2.10
C VAL A 422 -38.26 1.19 -2.87
N LYS A 423 -37.77 0.62 -3.97
CA LYS A 423 -38.45 -0.43 -4.76
C LYS A 423 -38.44 -1.80 -4.07
N SER A 424 -37.37 -2.13 -3.33
CA SER A 424 -37.25 -3.38 -2.58
C SER A 424 -38.07 -3.32 -1.28
N ASN A 425 -37.95 -2.24 -0.51
CA ASN A 425 -38.64 -2.05 0.78
C ASN A 425 -40.03 -1.40 0.61
N LYS A 426 -40.92 -2.02 -0.18
CA LYS A 426 -42.20 -1.42 -0.63
C LYS A 426 -43.16 -0.95 0.47
N ASN A 427 -43.00 -1.46 1.70
CA ASN A 427 -43.86 -1.17 2.85
C ASN A 427 -43.33 0.00 3.70
N ASP A 428 -42.02 0.28 3.61
CA ASP A 428 -41.32 1.26 4.45
C ASP A 428 -41.41 2.69 3.87
N TYR A 429 -41.85 2.82 2.61
CA TYR A 429 -41.85 4.07 1.83
C TYR A 429 -43.19 4.34 1.15
N SER A 430 -43.57 5.62 1.05
CA SER A 430 -44.88 5.99 0.49
C SER A 430 -44.99 5.69 -1.01
N LEU A 431 -46.24 5.54 -1.47
CA LEU A 431 -46.53 5.45 -2.90
C LEU A 431 -46.08 6.70 -3.67
N SER A 432 -46.13 7.88 -3.02
CA SER A 432 -45.74 9.17 -3.62
C SER A 432 -44.24 9.24 -3.89
N ASP A 433 -43.41 8.82 -2.94
CA ASP A 433 -41.95 8.75 -3.12
C ASP A 433 -41.59 7.78 -4.23
N ARG A 434 -42.24 6.61 -4.25
CA ARG A 434 -42.06 5.56 -5.26
C ARG A 434 -42.41 6.05 -6.66
N ILE A 435 -43.52 6.76 -6.83
CA ILE A 435 -43.92 7.37 -8.11
C ILE A 435 -42.95 8.49 -8.49
N THR A 436 -42.56 9.35 -7.55
CA THR A 436 -41.66 10.49 -7.80
C THR A 436 -40.27 10.02 -8.26
N LEU A 437 -39.68 9.03 -7.58
CA LEU A 437 -38.39 8.46 -7.96
C LEU A 437 -38.46 7.71 -9.29
N TRP A 438 -39.55 6.96 -9.53
CA TRP A 438 -39.78 6.31 -10.83
C TRP A 438 -39.88 7.34 -11.95
N PHE A 439 -40.67 8.41 -11.76
CA PHE A 439 -40.90 9.45 -12.76
C PHE A 439 -39.59 10.14 -13.13
N ASN A 440 -38.85 10.73 -12.18
CA ASN A 440 -37.58 11.43 -12.45
C ASN A 440 -36.52 10.52 -13.14
N ASN A 441 -36.47 9.22 -12.79
CA ASN A 441 -35.60 8.25 -13.48
C ASN A 441 -36.08 8.00 -14.93
N TRP A 442 -37.40 7.92 -15.13
CA TRP A 442 -37.98 7.63 -16.44
C TRP A 442 -37.90 8.84 -17.38
N THR A 443 -38.21 10.04 -16.91
CA THR A 443 -38.21 11.29 -17.69
C THR A 443 -36.82 11.81 -18.01
N ASN A 444 -36.01 12.20 -17.00
CA ASN A 444 -34.82 13.03 -17.20
C ASN A 444 -33.52 12.45 -16.59
N ASP A 445 -33.58 11.22 -16.07
CA ASP A 445 -32.47 10.52 -15.41
C ASP A 445 -31.90 11.31 -14.21
N PHE A 446 -32.81 11.77 -13.33
CA PHE A 446 -32.54 12.62 -12.16
C PHE A 446 -31.88 13.99 -12.47
N GLY A 447 -32.09 14.49 -13.69
CA GLY A 447 -31.62 15.78 -14.19
C GLY A 447 -30.39 15.69 -15.11
N LEU A 448 -29.89 14.49 -15.43
CA LEU A 448 -28.75 14.35 -16.34
C LEU A 448 -29.10 14.63 -17.80
N ASN A 449 -30.32 14.29 -18.24
CA ASN A 449 -30.72 14.28 -19.65
C ASN A 449 -31.98 15.12 -19.90
N TRP A 450 -31.83 16.26 -20.58
CA TRP A 450 -32.94 17.16 -20.96
C TRP A 450 -33.60 16.79 -22.29
N TRP A 451 -32.93 16.01 -23.15
CA TRP A 451 -33.47 15.56 -24.43
C TRP A 451 -34.54 14.48 -24.25
N LYS A 452 -34.35 13.59 -23.27
CA LYS A 452 -35.28 12.50 -22.94
C LYS A 452 -36.71 12.98 -22.58
N PRO A 453 -36.93 13.97 -21.68
CA PRO A 453 -38.27 14.48 -21.41
C PRO A 453 -38.86 15.28 -22.58
N LEU A 454 -38.03 15.92 -23.42
CA LEU A 454 -38.49 16.58 -24.65
C LEU A 454 -38.99 15.56 -25.69
N LEU A 455 -38.29 14.45 -25.89
CA LEU A 455 -38.73 13.38 -26.77
C LEU A 455 -40.02 12.72 -26.27
N ILE A 456 -40.14 12.50 -24.95
CA ILE A 456 -41.37 12.00 -24.32
C ILE A 456 -42.52 13.00 -24.53
N LEU A 457 -42.29 14.30 -24.38
CA LEU A 457 -43.27 15.35 -24.64
C LEU A 457 -43.78 15.27 -26.09
N LEU A 458 -42.88 15.29 -27.08
CA LEU A 458 -43.25 15.22 -28.50
C LEU A 458 -44.06 13.96 -28.86
N VAL A 459 -43.69 12.80 -28.31
CA VAL A 459 -44.42 11.54 -28.52
C VAL A 459 -45.81 11.57 -27.85
N LEU A 460 -45.92 12.09 -26.63
CA LEU A 460 -47.21 12.22 -25.95
C LEU A 460 -48.10 13.28 -26.61
N THR A 461 -47.55 14.39 -27.09
CA THR A 461 -48.26 15.39 -27.90
C THR A 461 -48.90 14.73 -29.11
N LEU A 462 -48.15 13.93 -29.87
CA LEU A 462 -48.68 13.20 -31.02
C LEU A 462 -49.79 12.21 -30.61
N LEU A 463 -49.58 11.42 -29.56
CA LEU A 463 -50.57 10.43 -29.10
C LEU A 463 -51.86 11.07 -28.59
N PHE A 464 -51.77 12.11 -27.75
CA PHE A 464 -52.94 12.82 -27.22
C PHE A 464 -53.64 13.67 -28.28
N TYR A 465 -52.91 14.19 -29.27
CA TYR A 465 -53.50 14.88 -30.41
C TYR A 465 -54.29 13.91 -31.32
N LEU A 466 -53.75 12.71 -31.59
CA LEU A 466 -54.47 11.66 -32.33
C LEU A 466 -55.73 11.18 -31.57
N LEU A 467 -55.64 11.03 -30.24
CA LEU A 467 -56.80 10.73 -29.38
C LEU A 467 -57.84 11.87 -29.39
N LEU A 468 -57.39 13.13 -29.45
CA LEU A 468 -58.29 14.29 -29.56
C LEU A 468 -59.05 14.26 -30.89
N LEU A 469 -58.35 14.09 -32.03
CA LEU A 469 -58.98 13.99 -33.35
C LEU A 469 -60.01 12.86 -33.40
N TRP A 470 -59.66 11.68 -32.88
CA TRP A 470 -60.59 10.55 -32.77
C TRP A 470 -61.80 10.87 -31.89
N SER A 471 -61.62 11.53 -30.74
CA SER A 471 -62.71 11.92 -29.85
C SER A 471 -63.64 13.03 -30.39
N LEU A 472 -63.30 13.60 -31.55
CA LEU A 472 -64.05 14.63 -32.28
C LEU A 472 -64.51 14.13 -33.67
N ASP A 473 -64.40 12.82 -33.94
CA ASP A 473 -64.70 12.18 -35.23
C ASP A 473 -64.01 12.82 -36.46
N MET A 474 -62.87 13.50 -36.25
CA MET A 474 -62.17 14.21 -37.33
C MET A 474 -61.19 13.30 -38.11
N PRO A 475 -61.13 13.38 -39.46
CA PRO A 475 -60.28 12.50 -40.27
C PRO A 475 -58.78 12.69 -40.03
N ILE A 476 -58.14 11.74 -39.33
CA ILE A 476 -56.72 11.77 -38.95
C ILE A 476 -55.76 12.02 -40.13
N LEU A 477 -56.12 11.58 -41.35
CA LEU A 477 -55.30 11.73 -42.55
C LEU A 477 -55.47 13.08 -43.28
N ASN A 478 -56.38 13.95 -42.84
CA ASN A 478 -56.56 15.26 -43.46
C ASN A 478 -55.45 16.24 -43.04
N SER A 479 -54.70 16.76 -44.01
CA SER A 479 -53.64 17.76 -43.83
C SER A 479 -54.07 18.98 -43.02
N ASP A 480 -55.31 19.40 -43.20
CA ASP A 480 -55.82 20.68 -42.67
C ASP A 480 -55.97 20.66 -41.16
N HIS A 481 -55.94 19.49 -40.52
CA HIS A 481 -55.91 19.38 -39.08
C HIS A 481 -54.48 19.50 -38.52
N TRP A 482 -53.46 18.96 -39.22
CA TRP A 482 -52.09 18.85 -38.70
C TRP A 482 -51.44 20.19 -38.36
N GLN A 483 -51.86 21.30 -38.96
CA GLN A 483 -51.43 22.65 -38.54
C GLN A 483 -51.71 22.96 -37.06
N TYR A 484 -52.73 22.33 -36.46
CA TYR A 484 -53.11 22.52 -35.06
C TYR A 484 -52.23 21.74 -34.07
N ILE A 485 -51.35 20.81 -34.51
CA ILE A 485 -50.50 20.04 -33.57
C ILE A 485 -49.49 20.95 -32.84
N ILE A 486 -48.99 22.00 -33.50
CA ILE A 486 -48.11 23.00 -32.90
C ILE A 486 -48.87 23.89 -31.90
N GLN A 487 -50.17 24.11 -32.14
CA GLN A 487 -51.04 24.80 -31.19
C GLN A 487 -51.35 23.90 -29.98
N PHE A 488 -51.57 22.60 -30.18
CA PHE A 488 -51.78 21.62 -29.11
C PHE A 488 -50.54 21.43 -28.21
N LEU A 489 -49.34 21.71 -28.72
CA LEU A 489 -48.06 21.70 -27.99
C LEU A 489 -47.77 23.02 -27.22
N ASN A 490 -48.65 24.02 -27.30
CA ASN A 490 -48.48 25.28 -26.58
C ASN A 490 -49.31 25.26 -25.29
N PRO A 491 -48.71 25.20 -24.08
CA PRO A 491 -49.47 25.04 -22.83
C PRO A 491 -50.52 26.14 -22.58
N ILE A 492 -50.38 27.30 -23.23
CA ILE A 492 -51.29 28.45 -23.13
C ILE A 492 -52.36 28.46 -24.25
N HIS A 493 -52.53 27.36 -25.01
CA HIS A 493 -53.57 27.27 -26.03
C HIS A 493 -54.98 27.43 -25.45
N LYS A 494 -55.81 28.16 -26.21
CA LYS A 494 -57.26 28.17 -26.06
C LYS A 494 -57.86 27.22 -27.08
N PHE A 495 -58.80 26.39 -26.64
CA PHE A 495 -59.55 25.52 -27.54
C PHE A 495 -61.01 25.94 -27.60
N ASP A 496 -61.24 27.04 -28.31
CA ASP A 496 -62.58 27.58 -28.58
C ASP A 496 -63.41 26.64 -29.49
N TRP A 497 -62.80 25.56 -30.00
CA TRP A 497 -63.40 24.52 -30.86
C TRP A 497 -63.50 23.11 -30.21
N VAL A 498 -62.95 22.89 -29.01
CA VAL A 498 -62.99 21.55 -28.37
C VAL A 498 -64.25 21.43 -27.52
N ILE A 499 -65.34 21.02 -28.16
CA ILE A 499 -66.67 20.88 -27.56
C ILE A 499 -66.90 19.42 -27.15
N GLY A 500 -67.43 19.20 -25.94
CA GLY A 500 -67.77 17.86 -25.41
C GLY A 500 -66.88 17.40 -24.26
N PHE A 501 -67.37 16.42 -23.48
CA PHE A 501 -66.72 15.97 -22.24
C PHE A 501 -65.40 15.23 -22.49
N LEU A 502 -65.39 14.20 -23.34
CA LEU A 502 -64.22 13.37 -23.60
C LEU A 502 -63.04 14.16 -24.23
N PRO A 503 -63.25 15.02 -25.25
CA PRO A 503 -62.19 15.88 -25.78
C PRO A 503 -61.57 16.81 -24.73
N ASN A 504 -62.39 17.39 -23.84
CA ASN A 504 -61.90 18.23 -22.75
C ASN A 504 -61.15 17.45 -21.67
N LEU A 505 -61.58 16.22 -21.35
CA LEU A 505 -60.87 15.33 -20.43
C LEU A 505 -59.48 14.95 -20.98
N ILE A 506 -59.38 14.63 -22.28
CA ILE A 506 -58.12 14.35 -22.97
C ILE A 506 -57.18 15.56 -22.88
N ASN A 507 -57.68 16.76 -23.17
CA ASN A 507 -56.93 18.03 -23.07
C ASN A 507 -56.43 18.30 -21.62
N VAL A 508 -57.29 18.16 -20.61
CA VAL A 508 -56.91 18.36 -19.20
C VAL A 508 -55.82 17.38 -18.75
N ILE A 509 -55.95 16.10 -19.11
CA ILE A 509 -54.94 15.08 -18.80
C ILE A 509 -53.62 15.39 -19.53
N PHE A 510 -53.68 15.80 -20.80
CA PHE A 510 -52.48 16.20 -21.54
C PHE A 510 -51.75 17.36 -20.85
N LYS A 511 -52.44 18.44 -20.47
CA LYS A 511 -51.82 19.61 -19.80
C LYS A 511 -51.12 19.26 -18.49
N VAL A 512 -51.58 18.25 -17.76
CA VAL A 512 -50.89 17.74 -16.56
C VAL A 512 -49.56 17.07 -16.94
N PHE A 513 -49.53 16.20 -17.95
CA PHE A 513 -48.29 15.57 -18.41
C PHE A 513 -47.33 16.57 -19.07
N GLU A 514 -47.85 17.50 -19.88
CA GLU A 514 -47.12 18.59 -20.51
C GLU A 514 -46.41 19.47 -19.46
N GLY A 515 -47.14 20.00 -18.47
CA GLY A 515 -46.57 20.83 -17.42
C GLY A 515 -45.49 20.11 -16.59
N LEU A 516 -45.70 18.82 -16.28
CA LEU A 516 -44.70 17.98 -15.63
C LEU A 516 -43.45 17.78 -16.51
N LEU A 517 -43.60 17.54 -17.81
CA LEU A 517 -42.47 17.32 -18.72
C LEU A 517 -41.70 18.62 -19.01
N ILE A 518 -42.39 19.75 -19.15
CA ILE A 518 -41.75 21.08 -19.24
C ILE A 518 -40.91 21.36 -17.99
N TYR A 519 -41.43 21.07 -16.79
CA TYR A 519 -40.65 21.17 -15.55
C TYR A 519 -39.42 20.24 -15.58
N GLN A 520 -39.57 19.00 -16.05
CA GLN A 520 -38.47 18.03 -16.15
C GLN A 520 -37.38 18.44 -17.16
N ILE A 521 -37.76 19.07 -18.28
CA ILE A 521 -36.83 19.70 -19.23
C ILE A 521 -36.08 20.85 -18.55
N ILE A 522 -36.79 21.79 -17.92
CA ILE A 522 -36.18 22.96 -17.23
C ILE A 522 -35.21 22.49 -16.14
N GLN A 523 -35.59 21.49 -15.34
CA GLN A 523 -34.76 20.94 -14.26
C GLN A 523 -33.45 20.33 -14.79
N ALA A 524 -33.50 19.59 -15.90
CA ALA A 524 -32.33 18.95 -16.51
C ALA A 524 -31.48 19.92 -17.34
N PHE A 525 -32.08 20.90 -18.00
CA PHE A 525 -31.37 21.96 -18.72
C PHE A 525 -30.59 22.85 -17.75
N ARG A 526 -31.17 23.16 -16.59
CA ARG A 526 -30.53 23.94 -15.51
C ARG A 526 -29.52 23.14 -14.67
N LYS A 527 -29.15 21.89 -15.02
CA LYS A 527 -28.33 21.03 -14.15
C LYS A 527 -27.05 21.70 -13.61
N TYR A 528 -26.31 22.44 -14.45
CA TYR A 528 -25.09 23.15 -14.06
C TYR A 528 -25.31 24.47 -13.28
N THR A 529 -26.55 24.94 -13.13
CA THR A 529 -26.93 26.13 -12.34
C THR A 529 -27.85 25.81 -11.16
N ARG A 530 -28.09 24.53 -10.89
CA ARG A 530 -28.89 24.05 -9.77
C ARG A 530 -28.00 23.93 -8.53
N LYS A 531 -28.40 24.53 -7.41
CA LYS A 531 -27.83 24.16 -6.10
C LYS A 531 -28.27 22.74 -5.77
N LEU A 532 -27.30 21.86 -5.46
CA LEU A 532 -27.48 20.45 -5.11
C LEU A 532 -27.60 20.26 -3.60
#